data_AF-A0A7W1PX41-F1
#
_entry.id   AF-A0A7W1PX41-F1
#
_cell.length_a   1.000
_cell.length_b   1.000
_cell.length_c   1.000
_cell.angle_alpha   90.00
_cell.angle_beta   90.00
_cell.angle_gamma   90.00
#
_symmetry.space_group_name_H-M   'P 1'
#
loop_
_entity.id
_entity.type
_entity.pdbx_description
1 polymer ?
#
loop_
_entity_poly.entity_id
_entity_poly.type
_entity_poly.pdbx_seq_one_letter_code
_entity_poly.pdbx_strand_id
1 'polypeptide(L)'
;MYRRVEEYTQHYFYNNFDEYGNYINNQTFTESKRFYNVFYGGLLLGTQVFVNQLFTIDLNFGGGLRLVKIDGEEGFTKYKNLPSLDYSGVVPRASIIIGIIHN
;
A
#
# COMPACT_ATOMS: atom_id res chain seq x y z
N MET A 1 -11.08 -2.11 -8.56
CA MET A 1 -11.22 -0.87 -7.77
C MET A 1 -10.07 0.07 -8.14
N TYR A 2 -10.37 1.32 -8.46
CA TYR A 2 -9.39 2.34 -8.86
C TYR A 2 -9.24 3.38 -7.75
N ARG A 3 -8.02 3.74 -7.39
CA ARG A 3 -7.74 4.75 -6.36
C ARG A 3 -6.55 5.61 -6.78
N ARG A 4 -6.71 6.93 -6.68
CA ARG A 4 -5.61 7.90 -6.78
C ARG A 4 -5.05 8.14 -5.38
N VAL A 5 -3.73 8.13 -5.25
CA VAL A 5 -3.01 8.39 -3.99
C VAL A 5 -2.03 9.54 -4.23
N GLU A 6 -2.03 10.52 -3.33
CA GLU A 6 -1.15 11.69 -3.40
C GLU A 6 -0.07 11.59 -2.33
N GLU A 7 1.17 11.85 -2.71
CA GLU A 7 2.30 11.95 -1.78
C GLU A 7 2.91 13.36 -1.89
N TYR A 8 2.92 14.08 -0.75
CA TYR A 8 3.39 15.46 -0.60
C TYR A 8 4.83 15.47 -0.04
N THR A 9 5.54 16.60 0.10
CA THR A 9 5.98 17.41 -1.02
C THR A 9 6.48 18.80 -0.71
N GLN A 10 7.19 19.02 0.40
CA GLN A 10 7.53 20.34 0.88
C GLN A 10 9.04 20.53 1.01
N HIS A 11 9.53 21.68 0.55
CA HIS A 11 10.90 22.10 0.76
C HIS A 11 10.92 23.03 1.97
N TYR A 12 11.62 22.62 3.04
CA TYR A 12 11.79 23.46 4.22
C TYR A 12 13.21 24.01 4.27
N PHE A 13 13.29 25.32 4.51
CA PHE A 13 14.55 26.03 4.71
C PHE A 13 14.67 26.39 6.19
N TYR A 14 15.65 25.78 6.89
CA TYR A 14 15.97 26.13 8.26
C TYR A 14 17.37 26.77 8.30
N ASN A 15 17.42 28.00 8.81
CA ASN A 15 18.67 28.68 9.13
C ASN A 15 18.98 28.35 10.59
N ASN A 16 20.12 27.69 10.86
CA ASN A 16 20.55 27.40 12.22
C ASN A 16 21.41 28.55 12.75
N PHE A 17 21.07 29.04 13.95
CA PHE A 17 21.81 30.07 14.66
C PHE A 17 22.33 29.51 15.99
N ASP A 18 23.49 29.97 16.45
CA ASP A 18 24.04 29.62 17.76
C ASP A 18 23.31 30.34 18.91
N GLU A 19 23.69 30.03 20.14
CA GLU A 19 23.14 30.61 21.38
C GLU A 19 23.29 32.14 21.47
N TYR A 20 24.13 32.71 20.60
CA TYR A 20 24.47 34.13 20.52
C TYR A 20 23.90 34.81 19.26
N GLY A 21 23.15 34.08 18.43
CA GLY A 21 22.51 34.59 17.22
C GLY A 21 23.40 34.60 15.97
N ASN A 22 24.58 33.98 15.99
CA ASN A 22 25.43 33.86 14.79
C ASN A 22 24.97 32.72 13.90
N TYR A 23 25.01 32.95 12.59
CA TYR A 23 24.67 31.95 11.59
C TYR A 23 25.67 30.78 11.59
N ILE A 24 25.17 29.55 11.70
CA ILE A 24 25.98 28.33 11.70
C ILE A 24 25.95 27.68 10.31
N ASN A 25 24.78 27.24 9.86
CA ASN A 25 24.60 26.64 8.54
C ASN A 25 23.13 26.67 8.09
N ASN A 26 22.94 26.36 6.80
CA ASN A 26 21.65 26.04 6.22
C ASN A 26 21.54 24.54 5.94
N GLN A 27 20.46 23.93 6.41
CA GLN A 27 20.08 22.58 6.03
C GLN A 27 18.91 22.65 5.05
N THR A 28 19.11 22.08 3.86
CA THR A 28 18.06 21.98 2.84
C THR A 28 17.45 20.60 2.90
N PHE A 29 16.18 20.52 3.31
CA PHE A 29 15.43 19.27 3.27
C PHE A 29 14.56 19.25 2.02
N THR A 30 14.73 18.21 1.20
CA THR A 30 13.95 17.98 -0.02
C THR A 30 13.00 16.82 0.23
N GLU A 31 11.72 17.12 0.35
CA GLU A 31 10.66 16.12 0.17
C GLU A 31 10.44 15.98 -1.37
N SER A 32 9.99 14.84 -1.92
CA SER A 32 9.60 14.65 -3.36
C SER A 32 8.08 14.36 -3.59
N LYS A 33 7.39 15.12 -4.47
CA LYS A 33 5.91 15.07 -4.65
C LYS A 33 5.57 14.08 -5.74
N ARG A 34 4.86 12.99 -5.41
CA ARG A 34 4.57 11.92 -6.35
C ARG A 34 3.09 11.58 -6.35
N PHE A 35 2.51 11.53 -7.55
CA PHE A 35 1.12 11.12 -7.74
C PHE A 35 1.11 9.68 -8.25
N TYR A 36 0.23 8.87 -7.67
CA TYR A 36 0.11 7.45 -7.99
C TYR A 36 -1.30 7.10 -8.42
N ASN A 37 -1.39 6.43 -9.56
CA ASN A 37 -2.60 5.73 -9.97
C ASN A 37 -2.47 4.27 -9.58
N VAL A 38 -3.36 3.80 -8.72
CA VAL A 38 -3.34 2.43 -8.25
C VAL A 38 -4.60 1.70 -8.69
N PHE A 39 -4.39 0.62 -9.43
CA PHE A 39 -5.42 -0.32 -9.84
C PHE A 39 -5.28 -1.62 -9.02
N TYR A 40 -6.41 -2.08 -8.49
CA TYR A 40 -6.52 -3.36 -7.81
C TYR A 40 -7.63 -4.20 -8.45
N GLY A 41 -7.30 -5.43 -8.79
CA GLY A 41 -8.25 -6.46 -9.21
C GLY A 41 -7.82 -7.81 -8.69
N GLY A 42 -8.75 -8.73 -8.46
CA GLY A 42 -8.41 -10.05 -7.94
C GLY A 42 -9.62 -10.93 -7.79
N LEU A 43 -9.35 -12.21 -7.58
CA LEU A 43 -10.36 -13.23 -7.43
C LEU A 43 -10.00 -14.13 -6.24
N LEU A 44 -11.01 -14.49 -5.47
CA LEU A 44 -10.93 -15.43 -4.36
C LEU A 44 -11.89 -16.57 -4.67
N LEU A 45 -11.38 -17.79 -4.61
CA LEU A 45 -12.18 -19.01 -4.65
C LEU A 45 -12.11 -19.66 -3.29
N GLY A 46 -13.22 -20.22 -2.84
CA GLY A 46 -13.27 -20.86 -1.55
C GLY A 46 -14.24 -22.02 -1.52
N THR A 47 -14.08 -22.82 -0.48
CA THR A 47 -15.00 -23.90 -0.14
C THR A 47 -15.44 -23.74 1.29
N GLN A 48 -16.69 -24.09 1.55
CA GLN A 48 -17.29 -24.10 2.87
C GLN A 48 -17.41 -25.55 3.34
N VAL A 49 -16.90 -25.82 4.54
CA VAL A 49 -16.96 -27.14 5.17
C VAL A 49 -17.78 -27.04 6.45
N PHE A 50 -18.78 -27.90 6.57
CA PHE A 50 -19.54 -28.08 7.80
C PHE A 50 -18.75 -29.02 8.72
N VAL A 51 -18.32 -28.52 9.87
CA VAL A 51 -17.57 -29.31 10.85
C VAL A 51 -18.53 -30.13 11.72
N ASN A 52 -19.65 -29.52 12.09
CA ASN A 52 -20.77 -30.16 12.76
C ASN A 52 -22.06 -29.35 12.50
N GLN A 53 -23.15 -29.69 13.19
CA GLN A 53 -24.43 -28.98 13.07
C GLN A 53 -24.39 -27.52 13.60
N LEU A 54 -23.29 -27.12 14.24
CA LEU A 54 -23.13 -25.82 14.91
C LEU A 54 -22.02 -24.95 14.29
N PHE A 55 -21.09 -25.51 13.53
CA PHE A 55 -19.91 -24.79 13.04
C PHE A 55 -19.65 -25.02 11.56
N THR A 56 -19.29 -23.93 10.88
CA THR A 56 -18.80 -23.92 9.51
C THR A 56 -17.42 -23.29 9.46
N ILE A 57 -16.61 -23.77 8.53
CA ILE A 57 -15.32 -23.18 8.19
C ILE A 57 -15.32 -22.89 6.70
N ASP A 58 -15.15 -21.62 6.35
CA ASP A 58 -14.92 -21.21 4.97
C ASP A 58 -13.43 -21.01 4.76
N LEU A 59 -12.86 -21.79 3.84
CA LEU A 59 -11.48 -21.65 3.40
C LEU A 59 -11.49 -20.96 2.05
N ASN A 60 -10.89 -19.77 1.98
CA ASN A 60 -10.78 -19.01 0.75
C ASN A 60 -9.30 -18.79 0.40
N PHE A 61 -8.96 -19.04 -0.85
CA PHE A 61 -7.63 -18.79 -1.39
C PHE A 61 -7.72 -18.12 -2.75
N GLY A 62 -6.74 -17.29 -3.05
CA GLY A 62 -6.61 -16.70 -4.37
C GLY A 62 -5.56 -15.61 -4.37
N GLY A 63 -5.80 -14.61 -5.20
CA GLY A 63 -4.85 -13.53 -5.36
C GLY A 63 -5.43 -12.38 -6.14
N GLY A 64 -4.79 -11.23 -5.96
CA GLY A 64 -5.06 -10.04 -6.74
C GLY A 64 -3.82 -9.57 -7.46
N LEU A 65 -4.04 -8.79 -8.52
CA LEU A 65 -3.04 -7.94 -9.13
C LEU A 65 -3.20 -6.53 -8.58
N ARG A 66 -2.09 -5.99 -8.09
CA ARG A 66 -1.94 -4.56 -7.81
C ARG A 66 -1.06 -3.99 -8.91
N LEU A 67 -1.53 -2.97 -9.61
CA LEU A 67 -0.76 -2.21 -10.57
C LEU A 67 -0.69 -0.76 -10.11
N VAL A 68 0.52 -0.23 -9.98
CA VAL A 68 0.81 1.14 -9.57
C VAL A 68 1.53 1.83 -10.71
N LYS A 69 1.07 3.01 -11.10
CA LYS A 69 1.73 3.88 -12.08
C LYS A 69 2.00 5.23 -11.44
N ILE A 70 3.25 5.70 -11.54
CA ILE A 70 3.65 7.04 -11.12
C ILE A 70 3.32 8.01 -12.25
N ASP A 71 2.68 9.13 -11.94
CA ASP A 71 2.44 10.19 -12.93
C ASP A 71 3.78 10.72 -13.46
N GLY A 72 3.95 10.67 -14.79
CA GLY A 72 5.18 11.06 -15.47
C GLY A 72 6.10 9.91 -15.90
N GLU A 73 5.89 8.68 -15.40
CA GLU A 73 6.58 7.48 -15.90
C GLU A 73 5.73 6.77 -16.98
N GLU A 74 6.38 6.26 -18.05
CA GLU A 74 5.67 5.54 -19.12
C GLU A 74 5.08 4.19 -18.65
N GLY A 75 5.69 3.55 -17.65
CA GLY A 75 5.37 2.18 -17.23
C GLY A 75 4.80 2.05 -15.80
N PHE A 76 4.30 0.85 -15.48
CA PHE A 76 3.98 0.46 -14.11
C PHE A 76 5.25 0.24 -13.29
N THR A 77 5.17 0.47 -11.98
CA THR A 77 6.29 0.27 -11.05
C THR A 77 6.53 -1.22 -10.82
N LYS A 78 7.27 -1.86 -11.74
CA LYS A 78 7.62 -3.27 -11.66
C LYS A 78 8.74 -3.48 -10.64
N TYR A 79 8.57 -4.39 -9.67
CA TYR A 79 9.57 -4.90 -8.70
C TYR A 79 10.76 -3.96 -8.37
N LYS A 80 10.53 -2.65 -8.18
CA LYS A 80 11.57 -1.76 -7.70
C LYS A 80 11.67 -1.98 -6.19
N ASN A 81 12.88 -2.14 -5.67
CA ASN A 81 13.21 -2.15 -4.24
C ASN A 81 12.98 -0.76 -3.61
N LEU A 82 11.81 -0.18 -3.80
CA LEU A 82 11.42 1.10 -3.20
C LEU A 82 10.50 0.82 -2.01
N PRO A 83 10.62 1.58 -0.91
CA PRO A 83 9.87 1.33 0.31
C PRO A 83 8.36 1.47 0.06
N SER A 84 7.65 0.35 0.25
CA SER A 84 6.24 0.19 0.62
C SER A 84 5.09 0.76 -0.24
N LEU A 85 5.26 1.80 -1.08
CA LEU A 85 4.14 2.38 -1.84
C LEU A 85 4.12 2.01 -3.34
N ASP A 86 5.30 1.81 -3.94
CA ASP A 86 5.52 1.69 -5.39
C ASP A 86 5.48 0.25 -5.93
N TYR A 87 4.77 -0.67 -5.29
CA TYR A 87 4.77 -2.07 -5.71
C TYR A 87 3.61 -2.42 -6.66
N SER A 88 3.95 -2.78 -7.90
CA SER A 88 3.07 -3.53 -8.82
C SER A 88 3.41 -5.02 -8.79
N GLY A 89 2.41 -5.88 -8.57
CA GLY A 89 2.61 -7.32 -8.59
C GLY A 89 1.40 -8.13 -8.13
N VAL A 90 1.63 -9.45 -8.01
CA VAL A 90 0.65 -10.39 -7.47
C VAL A 90 0.64 -10.28 -5.95
N VAL A 91 -0.55 -10.15 -5.38
CA VAL A 91 -0.82 -10.13 -3.94
C VAL A 91 -1.56 -11.43 -3.61
N PRO A 92 -0.86 -12.46 -3.10
CA PRO A 92 -1.53 -13.68 -2.65
C PRO A 92 -2.45 -13.35 -1.47
N ARG A 93 -3.61 -14.00 -1.42
CA ARG A 93 -4.60 -13.80 -0.36
C ARG A 93 -5.17 -15.14 0.08
N ALA A 94 -5.25 -15.31 1.39
CA ALA A 94 -5.91 -16.43 2.03
C ALA A 94 -6.77 -15.89 3.18
N SER A 95 -7.96 -16.45 3.37
CA SER A 95 -8.79 -16.15 4.53
C SER A 95 -9.48 -17.40 5.04
N ILE A 96 -9.66 -17.43 6.36
CA ILE A 96 -10.40 -18.47 7.07
C ILE A 96 -11.52 -17.76 7.81
N ILE A 97 -12.76 -18.20 7.62
CA ILE A 97 -13.94 -17.69 8.31
C ILE A 97 -14.52 -18.84 9.12
N ILE A 98 -14.82 -18.60 10.39
CA ILE A 98 -15.48 -19.58 11.25
C ILE A 98 -16.87 -19.04 11.55
N GLY A 99 -17.88 -19.76 11.09
CA GLY A 99 -19.29 -19.43 11.32
C GLY A 99 -19.92 -20.34 12.36
N ILE A 100 -20.81 -19.79 13.18
CA ILE A 100 -21.66 -20.57 14.07
C ILE A 100 -23.05 -20.67 13.43
N ILE A 101 -23.50 -21.89 13.16
CA ILE A 101 -24.88 -22.16 12.73
C ILE A 101 -25.71 -22.26 14.00
N HIS A 102 -26.66 -21.36 14.16
CA HIS A 102 -27.67 -21.40 15.21
C HIS A 102 -29.05 -21.42 14.53
N ASN A 103 -29.85 -22.45 14.83
CA ASN A 103 -31.24 -22.57 14.37
C ASN A 103 -32.19 -21.81 15.29
#